data_AF-A0A2B8A4B1-F1
#
_entry.id   AF-A0A2B8A4B1-F1
#
_cell.length_a   1.000
_cell.length_b   1.000
_cell.length_c   1.000
_cell.angle_alpha   90.00
_cell.angle_beta   90.00
_cell.angle_gamma   90.00
#
_symmetry.space_group_name_H-M   'P 1'
#
loop_
_entity.id
_entity.type
_entity.pdbx_description
1 polymer ?
#
loop_
_entity_poly.entity_id
_entity_poly.type
_entity_poly.pdbx_seq_one_letter_code
_entity_poly.pdbx_strand_id
1 'polypeptide(L)'
;MTKFNKDGSTKDTIAPFNFETLPYFLKTAKKGMKHSIPFSTSFKVFRFFTMSTSFNYDEIWYPNRLKWTFNPSDNTVKVTDTISGFNRISSYSSSVSWNTRIYGTWMNKNPEARIRAIRHVINPSASMSYRPDFGEQKYGFFQNFLVPSAYKKGYDVVQKSSYEGFVYGNASPGRSAAVGFGIGNSLEMKVRSAKDTVDKKISLLNSLSVSGSYNLLADSMKFSNISISGNTNVLNNKINVNFSATLDPYRWIPVKNGQRGPSDKPLYSERRFNQLVWEKGELGKITSAQLSFNTSLNPKKREKENEIRDKVSKSNASEQDKAAILKSPDLYIDFTIPWNLNIGYSTTFTANPDQKPQISKSLTFAGDLSLSEKWKVTFNSGYDFQQDNFTNTQISLNRDLHCWSMSLSWVPFGNFQSYNFSIGVKSSLLSDLKIDRTRPPYTGFY
;
A
#
# COMPACT_ATOMS: atom_id res chain seq x y z
N MET A 1 9.59 -20.98 35.31
CA MET A 1 10.05 -22.34 35.65
C MET A 1 10.23 -22.38 37.16
N THR A 2 9.20 -22.80 37.89
CA THR A 2 9.22 -22.87 39.35
C THR A 2 10.27 -23.87 39.81
N LYS A 3 11.27 -23.42 40.59
CA LYS A 3 12.22 -24.30 41.26
C LYS A 3 11.70 -24.60 42.66
N PHE A 4 11.73 -25.87 43.03
CA PHE A 4 11.35 -26.34 44.36
C PHE A 4 12.56 -26.36 45.29
N ASN A 5 12.37 -25.92 46.53
CA ASN A 5 13.35 -26.12 47.59
C ASN A 5 13.30 -27.57 48.12
N LYS A 6 14.33 -27.99 48.87
CA LYS A 6 14.41 -29.34 49.48
C LYS A 6 13.27 -29.63 50.48
N ASP A 7 12.54 -28.61 50.92
CA ASP A 7 11.41 -28.69 51.85
C ASP A 7 10.03 -28.67 51.15
N GLY A 8 9.99 -28.67 49.80
CA GLY A 8 8.74 -28.70 49.03
C GLY A 8 8.06 -27.34 48.87
N SER A 9 8.63 -26.24 49.38
CA SER A 9 8.09 -24.90 49.16
C SER A 9 8.31 -24.40 47.72
N THR A 10 7.26 -23.83 47.11
CA THR A 10 7.33 -23.18 45.80
C THR A 10 7.90 -21.77 45.96
N LYS A 11 9.18 -21.59 45.63
CA LYS A 11 9.71 -20.23 45.47
C LYS A 11 9.26 -19.72 44.10
N ASP A 12 8.43 -18.68 44.11
CA ASP A 12 8.04 -18.00 42.88
C ASP A 12 9.31 -17.62 42.11
N THR A 13 9.37 -17.95 40.82
CA THR A 13 10.62 -17.78 40.03
C THR A 13 10.89 -16.31 39.71
N ILE A 14 10.01 -15.43 40.17
CA ILE A 14 10.04 -14.00 39.94
C ILE A 14 10.89 -13.39 41.05
N ALA A 15 12.16 -13.09 40.75
CA ALA A 15 12.98 -12.28 41.64
C ALA A 15 12.30 -10.89 41.80
N PRO A 16 12.15 -10.36 43.02
CA PRO A 16 11.59 -9.02 43.22
C PRO A 16 12.51 -7.99 42.56
N PHE A 17 11.98 -7.00 41.85
CA PHE A 17 12.80 -5.95 41.24
C PHE A 17 13.20 -4.91 42.29
N ASN A 18 14.41 -5.03 42.84
CA ASN A 18 14.96 -4.13 43.85
C ASN A 18 16.49 -3.96 43.66
N PHE A 19 17.14 -3.10 44.43
CA PHE A 19 18.58 -2.83 44.28
C PHE A 19 19.47 -4.06 44.54
N GLU A 20 19.02 -5.03 45.34
CA GLU A 20 19.76 -6.26 45.64
C GLU A 20 19.72 -7.26 44.46
N THR A 21 18.60 -7.32 43.74
CA THR A 21 18.42 -8.21 42.57
C THR A 21 18.75 -7.53 41.25
N LEU A 22 18.90 -6.20 41.22
CA LEU A 22 19.27 -5.43 40.03
C LEU A 22 20.55 -5.96 39.35
N PRO A 23 21.64 -6.35 40.05
CA PRO A 23 22.81 -6.97 39.41
C PRO A 23 22.47 -8.28 38.69
N TYR A 24 21.57 -9.09 39.25
CA TYR A 24 21.11 -10.34 38.62
C TYR A 24 20.31 -10.05 37.35
N PHE A 25 19.40 -9.08 37.38
CA PHE A 25 18.68 -8.62 36.20
C PHE A 25 19.62 -8.05 35.13
N LEU A 26 20.59 -7.22 35.53
CA LEU A 26 21.59 -6.70 34.61
C LEU A 26 22.47 -7.82 34.03
N LYS A 27 22.79 -8.88 34.78
CA LYS A 27 23.59 -9.99 34.26
C LYS A 27 22.80 -10.87 33.26
N THR A 28 21.51 -11.04 33.49
CA THR A 28 20.63 -11.90 32.68
C THR A 28 19.89 -11.17 31.57
N ALA A 29 19.84 -9.83 31.61
CA ALA A 29 19.20 -9.00 30.60
C ALA A 29 19.89 -9.13 29.25
N LYS A 30 19.07 -9.21 28.19
CA LYS A 30 19.52 -9.02 26.82
C LYS A 30 19.76 -7.52 26.59
N LYS A 31 21.03 -7.14 26.37
CA LYS A 31 21.46 -5.75 26.20
C LYS A 31 21.89 -5.50 24.77
N GLY A 32 21.66 -4.27 24.31
CA GLY A 32 22.24 -3.72 23.09
C GLY A 32 21.91 -2.24 22.99
N MET A 33 22.56 -1.52 22.09
CA MET A 33 22.18 -0.17 21.68
C MET A 33 22.08 -0.14 20.16
N LYS A 34 21.08 0.56 19.60
CA LYS A 34 20.94 0.73 18.16
C LYS A 34 20.90 2.22 17.83
N HIS A 35 21.77 2.62 16.92
CA HIS A 35 21.86 3.96 16.34
C HIS A 35 21.47 3.89 14.88
N SER A 36 20.71 4.88 14.39
CA SER A 36 20.35 5.00 12.99
C SER A 36 20.57 6.44 12.56
N ILE A 37 21.40 6.63 11.54
CA ILE A 37 21.77 7.95 11.01
C ILE A 37 21.32 8.01 9.54
N PRO A 38 20.12 8.56 9.27
CA PRO A 38 19.64 8.77 7.92
C PRO A 38 20.20 10.09 7.36
N PHE A 39 21.07 10.01 6.36
CA PHE A 39 21.49 11.16 5.57
C PHE A 39 20.63 11.24 4.30
N SER A 40 20.05 12.41 4.03
CA SER A 40 19.36 12.65 2.76
C SER A 40 19.56 14.09 2.31
N THR A 41 19.75 14.28 1.01
CA THR A 41 19.81 15.60 0.39
C THR A 41 19.08 15.58 -0.95
N SER A 42 18.53 16.74 -1.32
CA SER A 42 17.83 16.92 -2.59
C SER A 42 18.13 18.29 -3.14
N PHE A 43 18.49 18.36 -4.41
CA PHE A 43 18.79 19.61 -5.09
C PHE A 43 18.45 19.57 -6.57
N LYS A 44 18.27 20.76 -7.16
CA LYS A 44 18.00 20.90 -8.59
C LYS A 44 19.31 20.90 -9.37
N VAL A 45 19.42 20.01 -10.34
CA VAL A 45 20.50 19.95 -11.33
C VAL A 45 19.95 20.52 -12.64
N PHE A 46 20.68 21.49 -13.23
CA PHE A 46 20.28 22.20 -14.45
C PHE A 46 18.86 22.81 -14.41
N ARG A 47 18.31 23.11 -13.22
CA ARG A 47 16.94 23.64 -12.97
C ARG A 47 15.78 22.68 -13.31
N PHE A 48 15.99 21.66 -14.14
CA PHE A 48 14.94 20.76 -14.65
C PHE A 48 14.94 19.37 -14.03
N PHE A 49 16.07 18.92 -13.47
CA PHE A 49 16.18 17.64 -12.81
C PHE A 49 16.28 17.85 -11.30
N THR A 50 15.53 17.08 -10.53
CA THR A 50 15.75 16.97 -9.09
C THR A 50 16.59 15.72 -8.86
N MET A 51 17.80 15.89 -8.34
CA MET A 51 18.61 14.77 -7.85
C MET A 51 18.40 14.66 -6.34
N SER A 52 18.05 13.48 -5.87
CA SER A 52 17.97 13.19 -4.43
C SER A 52 18.90 12.04 -4.10
N THR A 53 19.74 12.22 -3.09
CA THR A 53 20.63 11.17 -2.60
C THR A 53 20.27 10.83 -1.17
N SER A 54 20.37 9.56 -0.82
CA SER A 54 20.15 9.08 0.53
C SER A 54 21.24 8.08 0.92
N PHE A 55 21.75 8.19 2.14
CA PHE A 55 22.64 7.20 2.73
C PHE A 55 22.13 6.89 4.14
N ASN A 56 21.75 5.64 4.37
CA ASN A 56 21.34 5.19 5.70
C ASN A 56 22.49 4.40 6.31
N TYR A 57 22.89 4.76 7.53
CA TYR A 57 23.87 4.03 8.32
C TYR A 57 23.24 3.62 9.65
N ASP A 58 23.15 2.31 9.87
CA ASP A 58 22.69 1.72 11.13
C ASP A 58 23.89 1.10 11.85
N GLU A 59 23.98 1.35 13.15
CA GLU A 59 25.00 0.73 13.99
C GLU A 59 24.37 0.11 15.24
N ILE A 60 24.69 -1.15 15.52
CA ILE A 60 24.25 -1.87 16.71
C ILE A 60 25.46 -2.17 17.57
N TRP A 61 25.38 -1.85 18.85
CA TRP A 61 26.40 -2.17 19.84
C TRP A 61 25.91 -3.26 20.78
N TYR A 62 26.78 -4.22 21.02
CA TYR A 62 26.57 -5.30 21.96
C TYR A 62 27.76 -5.43 22.91
N PRO A 63 27.50 -5.70 24.20
CA PRO A 63 28.57 -5.94 25.17
C PRO A 63 29.18 -7.34 25.06
N ASN A 64 28.62 -8.22 24.22
CA ASN A 64 29.07 -9.59 24.05
C ASN A 64 28.97 -9.99 22.56
N ARG A 65 29.66 -11.08 22.18
CA ARG A 65 29.44 -11.82 20.92
C ARG A 65 29.57 -13.32 21.16
N LEU A 66 28.88 -14.12 20.35
CA LEU A 66 28.98 -15.58 20.39
C LEU A 66 30.18 -16.07 19.58
N LYS A 67 30.94 -17.00 20.15
CA LYS A 67 31.95 -17.79 19.44
C LYS A 67 31.36 -19.16 19.13
N TRP A 68 31.35 -19.50 17.86
CA TRP A 68 30.90 -20.80 17.39
C TRP A 68 32.11 -21.69 17.11
N THR A 69 31.97 -22.98 17.35
CA THR A 69 32.92 -23.98 16.85
C THR A 69 32.18 -25.14 16.22
N PHE A 70 32.86 -25.77 15.27
CA PHE A 70 32.44 -27.03 14.71
C PHE A 70 32.93 -28.17 15.59
N ASN A 71 32.03 -29.08 15.96
CA ASN A 71 32.36 -30.30 16.68
C ASN A 71 32.38 -31.48 15.68
N PRO A 72 33.56 -32.07 15.40
CA PRO A 72 33.68 -33.17 14.45
C PRO A 72 32.96 -34.45 14.88
N SER A 73 32.76 -34.66 16.20
CA SER A 73 32.21 -35.91 16.74
C SER A 73 30.70 -36.06 16.52
N ASP A 74 29.97 -34.93 16.50
CA ASP A 74 28.51 -34.92 16.28
C ASP A 74 28.11 -34.23 14.97
N ASN A 75 29.10 -33.78 14.19
CA ASN A 75 28.92 -33.04 12.94
C ASN A 75 28.05 -31.76 13.10
N THR A 76 28.09 -31.12 14.28
CA THR A 76 27.28 -29.92 14.57
C THR A 76 28.13 -28.68 14.84
N VAL A 77 27.54 -27.51 14.57
CA VAL A 77 28.10 -26.20 14.93
C VAL A 77 27.38 -25.70 16.17
N LYS A 78 28.12 -25.50 17.26
CA LYS A 78 27.58 -25.11 18.57
C LYS A 78 28.27 -23.86 19.09
N VAL A 79 27.55 -23.09 19.90
CA VAL A 79 28.13 -21.98 20.66
C VAL A 79 29.07 -22.57 21.70
N THR A 80 30.34 -22.18 21.65
CA THR A 80 31.36 -22.64 22.60
C THR A 80 31.56 -21.63 23.71
N ASP A 81 31.40 -20.35 23.40
CA ASP A 81 31.70 -19.27 24.33
C ASP A 81 30.93 -17.98 24.00
N THR A 82 30.74 -17.13 25.01
CA THR A 82 30.22 -15.76 24.88
C THR A 82 31.33 -14.80 25.28
N ILE A 83 31.94 -14.16 24.28
CA ILE A 83 33.07 -13.25 24.48
C ILE A 83 32.51 -11.87 24.86
N SER A 84 32.81 -11.42 26.07
CA SER A 84 32.52 -10.04 26.50
C SER A 84 33.47 -9.02 25.87
N GLY A 85 32.92 -7.87 25.49
CA GLY A 85 33.67 -6.77 24.88
C GLY A 85 32.76 -5.81 24.11
N PHE A 86 33.32 -4.71 23.64
CA PHE A 86 32.60 -3.79 22.76
C PHE A 86 32.53 -4.37 21.35
N ASN A 87 31.34 -4.83 20.96
CA ASN A 87 31.09 -5.42 19.65
C ASN A 87 30.12 -4.52 18.88
N ARG A 88 30.49 -4.18 17.65
CA ARG A 88 29.69 -3.30 16.80
C ARG A 88 29.31 -3.97 15.49
N ILE A 89 28.09 -3.71 15.04
CA ILE A 89 27.54 -4.17 13.77
C ILE A 89 27.11 -2.95 13.00
N SER A 90 27.81 -2.65 11.92
CA SER A 90 27.51 -1.53 11.04
C SER A 90 26.87 -2.04 9.76
N SER A 91 25.74 -1.47 9.39
CA SER A 91 25.10 -1.71 8.09
C SER A 91 24.75 -0.39 7.43
N TYR A 92 24.81 -0.37 6.10
CA TYR A 92 24.54 0.83 5.33
C TYR A 92 23.90 0.53 3.99
N SER A 93 23.17 1.51 3.47
CA SER A 93 22.60 1.49 2.12
C SER A 93 22.64 2.88 1.52
N SER A 94 22.83 2.96 0.21
CA SER A 94 22.85 4.22 -0.54
C SER A 94 21.82 4.18 -1.65
N SER A 95 21.17 5.31 -1.90
CA SER A 95 20.34 5.50 -3.09
C SER A 95 20.54 6.87 -3.71
N VAL A 96 20.40 6.93 -5.02
CA VAL A 96 20.39 8.17 -5.81
C VAL A 96 19.17 8.10 -6.72
N SER A 97 18.35 9.14 -6.73
CA SER A 97 17.19 9.26 -7.60
C SER A 97 17.20 10.56 -8.38
N TRP A 98 16.65 10.47 -9.58
CA TRP A 98 16.52 11.55 -10.53
C TRP A 98 15.07 11.60 -10.97
N ASN A 99 14.48 12.78 -10.93
CA ASN A 99 13.15 13.00 -11.48
C ASN A 99 13.09 14.33 -12.24
N THR A 100 12.24 14.38 -13.26
CA THR A 100 11.95 15.61 -13.99
C THR A 100 10.45 15.68 -14.29
N ARG A 101 10.01 16.81 -14.83
CA ARG A 101 8.63 17.04 -15.24
C ARG A 101 8.61 17.72 -16.60
N ILE A 102 8.02 17.04 -17.57
CA ILE A 102 7.89 17.47 -18.95
C ILE A 102 6.43 17.84 -19.17
N TYR A 103 6.21 19.03 -19.74
CA TYR A 103 4.88 19.54 -20.06
C TYR A 103 4.71 19.58 -21.58
N GLY A 104 3.67 18.92 -22.09
CA GLY A 104 3.22 19.04 -23.47
C GLY A 104 1.80 19.59 -23.51
N THR A 105 1.56 20.64 -24.30
CA THR A 105 0.20 21.15 -24.54
C THR A 105 -0.02 21.24 -26.03
N TRP A 106 -0.92 20.42 -26.55
CA TRP A 106 -1.46 20.57 -27.88
C TRP A 106 -2.65 21.53 -27.84
N MET A 107 -2.68 22.50 -28.74
CA MET A 107 -3.81 23.43 -28.89
C MET A 107 -4.38 23.29 -30.29
N ASN A 108 -5.69 23.26 -30.38
CA ASN A 108 -6.38 23.22 -31.66
C ASN A 108 -6.28 24.60 -32.32
N LYS A 109 -5.87 24.61 -33.59
CA LYS A 109 -5.77 25.85 -34.38
C LYS A 109 -7.14 26.43 -34.71
N ASN A 110 -8.19 25.61 -34.78
CA ASN A 110 -9.55 26.07 -35.05
C ASN A 110 -10.23 26.56 -33.75
N PRO A 111 -10.59 27.86 -33.64
CA PRO A 111 -11.26 28.40 -32.46
C PRO A 111 -12.72 27.93 -32.27
N GLU A 112 -13.28 27.17 -33.20
CA GLU A 112 -14.65 26.62 -33.08
C GLU A 112 -14.65 25.13 -32.73
N ALA A 113 -13.47 24.50 -32.70
CA ALA A 113 -13.38 23.10 -32.39
C ALA A 113 -13.86 22.77 -30.97
N ARG A 114 -14.57 21.66 -30.84
CA ARG A 114 -15.09 21.16 -29.56
C ARG A 114 -13.96 20.88 -28.57
N ILE A 115 -12.84 20.32 -29.01
CA ILE A 115 -11.64 20.13 -28.20
C ILE A 115 -10.67 21.27 -28.50
N ARG A 116 -10.41 22.09 -27.49
CA ARG A 116 -9.56 23.29 -27.55
C ARG A 116 -8.10 22.97 -27.35
N ALA A 117 -7.80 22.13 -26.36
CA ALA A 117 -6.45 21.79 -26.00
C ALA A 117 -6.40 20.44 -25.30
N ILE A 118 -5.27 19.76 -25.43
CA ILE A 118 -4.92 18.56 -24.69
C ILE A 118 -3.57 18.85 -24.01
N ARG A 119 -3.52 18.71 -22.70
CA ARG A 119 -2.29 18.85 -21.93
C ARG A 119 -1.90 17.49 -21.35
N HIS A 120 -0.65 17.12 -21.61
CA HIS A 120 0.00 15.91 -21.12
C HIS A 120 1.17 16.33 -20.22
N VAL A 121 1.18 15.86 -18.98
CA VAL A 121 2.31 16.04 -18.07
C VAL A 121 2.97 14.68 -17.88
N ILE A 122 4.27 14.61 -18.17
CA ILE A 122 5.08 13.41 -18.02
C ILE A 122 6.07 13.64 -16.87
N ASN A 123 6.11 12.71 -15.93
CA ASN A 123 7.00 12.71 -14.78
C ASN A 123 7.91 11.47 -14.87
N PRO A 124 9.00 11.51 -15.66
CA PRO A 124 9.95 10.42 -15.66
C PRO A 124 10.82 10.44 -14.40
N SER A 125 11.16 9.26 -13.93
CA SER A 125 12.05 9.04 -12.80
C SER A 125 12.99 7.85 -13.05
N ALA A 126 14.20 7.97 -12.53
CA ALA A 126 15.18 6.90 -12.47
C ALA A 126 15.82 6.89 -11.08
N SER A 127 16.12 5.71 -10.55
CA SER A 127 16.80 5.58 -9.27
C SER A 127 17.83 4.46 -9.32
N MET A 128 18.88 4.59 -8.54
CA MET A 128 19.86 3.54 -8.30
C MET A 128 19.96 3.32 -6.80
N SER A 129 19.86 2.08 -6.37
CA SER A 129 20.05 1.69 -4.97
C SER A 129 21.16 0.65 -4.87
N TYR A 130 21.89 0.70 -3.76
CA TYR A 130 22.96 -0.25 -3.44
C TYR A 130 22.98 -0.56 -1.95
N ARG A 131 23.14 -1.86 -1.66
CA ARG A 131 23.36 -2.40 -0.33
C ARG A 131 24.44 -3.49 -0.43
N PRO A 132 25.54 -3.39 0.33
CA PRO A 132 26.53 -4.46 0.43
C PRO A 132 25.97 -5.73 1.07
N ASP A 133 26.72 -6.81 0.93
CA ASP A 133 26.46 -8.06 1.65
C ASP A 133 27.17 -8.06 3.01
N PHE A 134 26.42 -7.78 4.08
CA PHE A 134 26.95 -7.81 5.45
C PHE A 134 27.21 -9.23 5.99
N GLY A 135 26.87 -10.26 5.20
CA GLY A 135 27.25 -11.65 5.42
C GLY A 135 28.70 -11.97 5.06
N GLU A 136 29.38 -11.07 4.33
CA GLU A 136 30.77 -11.27 3.94
C GLU A 136 31.70 -11.29 5.16
N GLN A 137 32.67 -12.19 5.13
CA GLN A 137 33.60 -12.43 6.25
C GLN A 137 34.40 -11.16 6.65
N LYS A 138 34.64 -10.24 5.71
CA LYS A 138 35.32 -8.97 5.98
C LYS A 138 34.65 -8.10 7.05
N TYR A 139 33.34 -8.25 7.24
CA TYR A 139 32.60 -7.52 8.28
C TYR A 139 32.69 -8.21 9.65
N GLY A 140 33.01 -9.50 9.71
CA GLY A 140 33.15 -10.24 10.97
C GLY A 140 31.84 -10.49 11.71
N PHE A 141 30.69 -10.24 11.09
CA PHE A 141 29.38 -10.44 11.72
C PHE A 141 28.93 -11.91 11.73
N PHE A 142 29.48 -12.70 10.82
CA PHE A 142 29.18 -14.12 10.63
C PHE A 142 30.44 -14.96 10.65
N GLN A 143 30.30 -16.21 11.10
CA GLN A 143 31.34 -17.23 11.11
C GLN A 143 30.91 -18.36 10.16
N ASN A 144 31.78 -18.72 9.22
CA ASN A 144 31.52 -19.77 8.24
C ASN A 144 32.22 -21.07 8.67
N PHE A 145 31.52 -22.18 8.64
CA PHE A 145 32.03 -23.50 8.98
C PHE A 145 31.84 -24.46 7.81
N LEU A 146 32.84 -25.28 7.54
CA LEU A 146 32.74 -26.39 6.59
C LEU A 146 32.29 -27.63 7.35
N VAL A 147 31.08 -28.10 7.04
CA VAL A 147 30.46 -29.26 7.69
C VAL A 147 30.32 -30.37 6.65
N PRO A 148 30.76 -31.61 6.91
CA PRO A 148 30.50 -32.76 6.04
C PRO A 148 29.06 -32.80 5.54
N SER A 149 28.90 -32.82 4.21
CA SER A 149 27.57 -32.77 3.59
C SER A 149 26.85 -34.10 3.75
N ALA A 150 25.56 -34.05 4.09
CA ALA A 150 24.72 -35.24 4.22
C ALA A 150 24.28 -35.83 2.87
N TYR A 151 24.39 -35.07 1.77
CA TYR A 151 23.77 -35.41 0.48
C TYR A 151 24.76 -35.58 -0.67
N LYS A 152 25.99 -35.10 -0.53
CA LYS A 152 27.03 -35.18 -1.57
C LYS A 152 28.39 -35.42 -0.92
N LYS A 153 29.32 -36.03 -1.67
CA LYS A 153 30.71 -36.16 -1.25
C LYS A 153 31.33 -34.76 -1.20
N GLY A 154 31.62 -34.25 0.00
CA GLY A 154 32.19 -32.91 0.20
C GLY A 154 31.71 -32.24 1.49
N TYR A 155 31.88 -30.93 1.58
CA TYR A 155 31.47 -30.10 2.71
C TYR A 155 30.40 -29.08 2.27
N ASP A 156 29.45 -28.79 3.15
CA ASP A 156 28.53 -27.66 3.05
C ASP A 156 29.02 -26.50 3.92
N VAL A 157 28.79 -25.28 3.46
CA VAL A 157 29.12 -24.06 4.21
C VAL A 157 27.93 -23.73 5.12
N VAL A 158 28.14 -23.81 6.43
CA VAL A 158 27.18 -23.38 7.44
C VAL A 158 27.62 -22.02 7.95
N GLN A 159 26.83 -20.99 7.67
CA GLN A 159 27.05 -19.63 8.18
C GLN A 159 26.28 -19.41 9.49
N LYS A 160 26.97 -18.95 10.53
CA LYS A 160 26.39 -18.65 11.85
C LYS A 160 26.59 -17.19 12.21
N SER A 161 25.52 -16.58 12.73
CA SER A 161 25.56 -15.20 13.23
C SER A 161 26.29 -15.14 14.56
N SER A 162 27.26 -14.24 14.69
CA SER A 162 27.95 -14.00 15.98
C SER A 162 27.03 -13.36 17.03
N TYR A 163 25.79 -13.02 16.67
CA TYR A 163 24.81 -12.33 17.52
C TYR A 163 23.44 -13.01 17.49
N GLU A 164 23.40 -14.32 17.24
CA GLU A 164 22.17 -15.12 17.21
C GLU A 164 21.42 -15.02 18.55
N GLY A 165 20.13 -14.65 18.52
CA GLY A 165 19.29 -14.51 19.72
C GLY A 165 19.45 -13.21 20.52
N PHE A 166 20.27 -12.27 20.03
CA PHE A 166 20.47 -10.95 20.63
C PHE A 166 19.29 -10.01 20.32
N VAL A 167 19.08 -8.99 21.15
CA VAL A 167 17.86 -8.17 21.16
C VAL A 167 17.54 -7.46 19.84
N TYR A 168 18.55 -6.97 19.10
CA TYR A 168 18.36 -6.27 17.82
C TYR A 168 18.77 -7.13 16.61
N GLY A 169 19.12 -8.40 16.82
CA GLY A 169 19.62 -9.28 15.76
C GLY A 169 20.97 -8.83 15.21
N ASN A 170 21.19 -9.10 13.91
CA ASN A 170 22.42 -8.85 13.17
C ASN A 170 22.10 -8.11 11.85
N ALA A 171 23.12 -7.56 11.18
CA ALA A 171 22.97 -7.05 9.82
C ALA A 171 22.63 -8.20 8.86
N SER A 172 21.61 -8.01 8.01
CA SER A 172 21.17 -9.08 7.12
C SER A 172 22.23 -9.37 6.04
N PRO A 173 22.52 -10.65 5.74
CA PRO A 173 23.33 -10.99 4.58
C PRO A 173 22.59 -10.64 3.29
N GLY A 174 23.32 -10.68 2.17
CA GLY A 174 22.82 -10.43 0.83
C GLY A 174 23.20 -9.06 0.27
N ARG A 175 23.82 -9.07 -0.91
CA ARG A 175 24.10 -7.89 -1.72
C ARG A 175 22.87 -7.52 -2.54
N SER A 176 22.53 -6.25 -2.65
CA SER A 176 21.53 -5.78 -3.61
C SER A 176 21.99 -4.54 -4.35
N ALA A 177 21.74 -4.49 -5.65
CA ALA A 177 21.92 -3.29 -6.45
C ALA A 177 20.86 -3.27 -7.56
N ALA A 178 20.10 -2.20 -7.66
CA ALA A 178 19.02 -2.10 -8.63
C ALA A 178 18.92 -0.71 -9.23
N VAL A 179 18.57 -0.65 -10.51
CA VAL A 179 18.17 0.58 -11.20
C VAL A 179 16.66 0.56 -11.35
N GLY A 180 15.96 1.42 -10.62
CA GLY A 180 14.53 1.66 -10.79
C GLY A 180 14.27 2.66 -11.91
N PHE A 181 13.17 2.48 -12.63
CA PHE A 181 12.69 3.44 -13.61
C PHE A 181 11.16 3.58 -13.50
N GLY A 182 10.67 4.78 -13.79
CA GLY A 182 9.25 5.08 -13.73
C GLY A 182 8.88 6.20 -14.69
N ILE A 183 7.67 6.14 -15.21
CA ILE A 183 7.06 7.22 -15.99
C ILE A 183 5.64 7.43 -15.48
N GLY A 184 5.42 8.58 -14.84
CA GLY A 184 4.10 9.05 -14.46
C GLY A 184 3.53 9.92 -15.58
N ASN A 185 2.24 9.78 -15.86
CA ASN A 185 1.53 10.54 -16.87
C ASN A 185 0.24 11.10 -16.28
N SER A 186 -0.10 12.34 -16.60
CA SER A 186 -1.45 12.86 -16.44
C SER A 186 -1.88 13.55 -17.72
N LEU A 187 -3.14 13.33 -18.10
CA LEU A 187 -3.71 13.82 -19.36
C LEU A 187 -5.02 14.53 -19.07
N GLU A 188 -5.11 15.78 -19.49
CA GLU A 188 -6.30 16.62 -19.36
C GLU A 188 -6.66 17.24 -20.71
N MET A 189 -7.96 17.44 -20.94
CA MET A 189 -8.46 18.14 -22.12
C MET A 189 -9.32 19.34 -21.74
N LYS A 190 -9.27 20.36 -22.58
CA LYS A 190 -10.15 21.53 -22.50
C LYS A 190 -11.15 21.45 -23.65
N VAL A 191 -12.43 21.49 -23.31
CA VAL A 191 -13.55 21.28 -24.23
C VAL A 191 -14.47 22.50 -24.19
N ARG A 192 -14.92 22.98 -25.35
CA ARG A 192 -15.90 24.05 -25.45
C ARG A 192 -17.25 23.59 -24.92
N SER A 193 -17.87 24.38 -24.05
CA SER A 193 -19.24 24.12 -23.61
C SER A 193 -20.23 24.43 -24.73
N ALA A 194 -21.21 23.55 -24.94
CA ALA A 194 -22.26 23.76 -25.96
C ALA A 194 -23.30 24.82 -25.53
N LYS A 195 -23.39 25.10 -24.23
CA LYS A 195 -24.41 25.99 -23.63
C LYS A 195 -23.82 27.19 -22.91
N ASP A 196 -22.50 27.28 -22.80
CA ASP A 196 -21.82 28.29 -21.97
C ASP A 196 -20.59 28.86 -22.69
N THR A 197 -20.25 30.12 -22.44
CA THR A 197 -19.08 30.78 -23.03
C THR A 197 -17.76 30.33 -22.39
N VAL A 198 -17.84 29.63 -21.25
CA VAL A 198 -16.67 29.12 -20.52
C VAL A 198 -16.32 27.69 -20.95
N ASP A 199 -15.08 27.50 -21.38
CA ASP A 199 -14.54 26.18 -21.70
C ASP A 199 -14.38 25.30 -20.44
N LYS A 200 -14.74 24.03 -20.54
CA LYS A 200 -14.67 23.06 -19.46
C LYS A 200 -13.40 22.22 -19.52
N LYS A 201 -12.71 22.10 -18.38
CA LYS A 201 -11.57 21.20 -18.21
C LYS A 201 -12.06 19.81 -17.77
N ILE A 202 -11.60 18.77 -18.46
CA ILE A 202 -11.96 17.37 -18.20
C ILE A 202 -10.66 16.56 -18.09
N SER A 203 -10.50 15.82 -16.99
CA SER A 203 -9.39 14.88 -16.85
C SER A 203 -9.67 13.63 -17.68
N LEU A 204 -8.70 13.21 -18.49
CA LEU A 204 -8.75 11.96 -19.26
C LEU A 204 -8.02 10.84 -18.52
N LEU A 205 -6.89 11.18 -17.91
CA LEU A 205 -6.10 10.32 -17.02
C LEU A 205 -5.59 11.20 -15.89
N ASN A 206 -6.09 10.97 -14.66
CA ASN A 206 -5.59 11.70 -13.49
C ASN A 206 -4.14 11.29 -13.20
N SER A 207 -3.88 9.99 -13.29
CA SER A 207 -2.55 9.42 -13.16
C SER A 207 -2.47 8.12 -13.97
N LEU A 208 -1.33 7.91 -14.60
CA LEU A 208 -0.91 6.64 -15.19
C LEU A 208 0.58 6.50 -14.92
N SER A 209 0.96 5.59 -14.04
CA SER A 209 2.35 5.26 -13.74
C SER A 209 2.70 3.89 -14.31
N VAL A 210 3.80 3.85 -15.04
CA VAL A 210 4.45 2.60 -15.47
C VAL A 210 5.82 2.59 -14.81
N SER A 211 6.16 1.51 -14.12
CA SER A 211 7.43 1.40 -13.39
C SER A 211 7.99 0.00 -13.42
N GLY A 212 9.30 -0.11 -13.31
CA GLY A 212 10.03 -1.36 -13.24
C GLY A 212 11.42 -1.13 -12.67
N SER A 213 12.20 -2.19 -12.61
CA SER A 213 13.57 -2.13 -12.13
C SER A 213 14.45 -3.15 -12.82
N TYR A 214 15.75 -2.91 -12.79
CA TYR A 214 16.78 -3.80 -13.29
C TYR A 214 17.76 -4.13 -12.17
N ASN A 215 17.80 -5.39 -11.77
CA ASN A 215 18.73 -5.92 -10.79
C ASN A 215 20.11 -6.10 -11.44
N LEU A 216 21.09 -5.31 -10.98
CA LEU A 216 22.44 -5.30 -11.52
C LEU A 216 23.25 -6.54 -11.10
N LEU A 217 22.82 -7.25 -10.06
CA LEU A 217 23.57 -8.34 -9.44
C LEU A 217 22.99 -9.73 -9.69
N ALA A 218 21.79 -9.84 -10.26
CA ALA A 218 21.18 -11.15 -10.51
C ALA A 218 21.84 -11.86 -11.70
N ASP A 219 22.09 -13.16 -11.59
CA ASP A 219 22.68 -13.96 -12.69
C ASP A 219 21.71 -14.11 -13.87
N SER A 220 20.41 -14.12 -13.59
CA SER A 220 19.33 -14.22 -14.57
C SER A 220 18.11 -13.44 -14.11
N MET A 221 17.17 -13.19 -15.01
CA MET A 221 15.93 -12.47 -14.72
C MET A 221 16.18 -11.08 -14.11
N LYS A 222 17.12 -10.33 -14.72
CA LYS A 222 17.58 -9.03 -14.21
C LYS A 222 16.49 -7.96 -14.20
N PHE A 223 15.65 -7.86 -15.22
CA PHE A 223 14.45 -7.02 -15.19
C PHE A 223 13.39 -7.56 -14.22
N SER A 224 12.77 -6.67 -13.46
CA SER A 224 11.57 -6.98 -12.69
C SER A 224 10.33 -7.01 -13.60
N ASN A 225 9.20 -7.43 -13.03
CA ASN A 225 7.91 -7.17 -13.66
C ASN A 225 7.70 -5.65 -13.78
N ILE A 226 6.94 -5.26 -14.80
CA ILE A 226 6.49 -3.89 -15.02
C ILE A 226 5.15 -3.71 -14.32
N SER A 227 5.11 -2.77 -13.38
CA SER A 227 3.89 -2.37 -12.69
C SER A 227 3.26 -1.19 -13.43
N ILE A 228 2.01 -1.36 -13.83
CA ILE A 228 1.16 -0.34 -14.43
C ILE A 228 0.06 -0.02 -13.43
N SER A 229 -0.15 1.25 -13.13
CA SER A 229 -1.29 1.67 -12.32
C SER A 229 -1.81 3.02 -12.77
N GLY A 230 -3.12 3.20 -12.75
CA GLY A 230 -3.72 4.45 -13.15
C GLY A 230 -5.08 4.69 -12.54
N ASN A 231 -5.47 5.95 -12.57
CA ASN A 231 -6.76 6.44 -12.14
C ASN A 231 -7.31 7.42 -13.17
N THR A 232 -8.61 7.33 -13.44
CA THR A 232 -9.33 8.33 -14.23
C THR A 232 -10.72 8.58 -13.67
N ASN A 233 -11.26 9.74 -14.00
CA ASN A 233 -12.63 10.12 -13.71
C ASN A 233 -13.39 10.29 -15.00
N VAL A 234 -14.42 9.47 -15.21
CA VAL A 234 -15.26 9.54 -16.41
C VAL A 234 -16.65 10.11 -16.07
N LEU A 235 -17.39 10.49 -17.12
CA LEU A 235 -18.74 11.06 -17.00
C LEU A 235 -18.82 12.29 -16.08
N ASN A 236 -17.91 13.26 -16.23
CA ASN A 236 -17.82 14.46 -15.38
C ASN A 236 -17.60 14.14 -13.90
N ASN A 237 -16.59 13.32 -13.59
CA ASN A 237 -16.23 12.89 -12.23
C ASN A 237 -17.29 12.06 -11.50
N LYS A 238 -18.26 11.50 -12.22
CA LYS A 238 -19.29 10.63 -11.62
C LYS A 238 -18.77 9.25 -11.31
N ILE A 239 -17.90 8.73 -12.16
CA ILE A 239 -17.32 7.40 -12.01
C ILE A 239 -15.82 7.56 -11.89
N ASN A 240 -15.26 7.04 -10.80
CA ASN A 240 -13.82 6.90 -10.62
C ASN A 240 -13.42 5.50 -11.07
N VAL A 241 -12.48 5.41 -12.00
CA VAL A 241 -11.95 4.16 -12.52
C VAL A 241 -10.50 4.04 -12.06
N ASN A 242 -10.22 2.98 -11.31
CA ASN A 242 -8.87 2.58 -10.94
C ASN A 242 -8.50 1.34 -11.72
N PHE A 243 -7.29 1.30 -12.23
CA PHE A 243 -6.76 0.09 -12.86
C PHE A 243 -5.31 -0.12 -12.45
N SER A 244 -4.93 -1.37 -12.31
CA SER A 244 -3.53 -1.75 -12.18
C SER A 244 -3.28 -3.06 -12.91
N ALA A 245 -2.05 -3.26 -13.36
CA ALA A 245 -1.62 -4.49 -13.98
C ALA A 245 -0.14 -4.72 -13.70
N THR A 246 0.24 -5.98 -13.57
CA THR A 246 1.62 -6.43 -13.48
C THR A 246 1.92 -7.23 -14.72
N LEU A 247 2.95 -6.80 -15.45
CA LEU A 247 3.38 -7.38 -16.71
C LEU A 247 4.75 -8.03 -16.50
N ASP A 248 4.86 -9.32 -16.75
CA ASP A 248 6.13 -10.04 -16.78
C ASP A 248 6.74 -9.94 -18.18
N PRO A 249 7.93 -9.30 -18.34
CA PRO A 249 8.52 -9.10 -19.65
C PRO A 249 9.25 -10.34 -20.20
N TYR A 250 9.27 -11.44 -19.46
CA TYR A 250 9.97 -12.66 -19.88
C TYR A 250 9.07 -13.65 -20.57
N ARG A 251 9.69 -14.47 -21.41
CA ARG A 251 9.03 -15.56 -22.11
C ARG A 251 8.61 -16.66 -21.14
N TRP A 252 7.37 -17.11 -21.29
CA TRP A 252 6.85 -18.30 -20.61
C TRP A 252 6.80 -19.47 -21.59
N ILE A 253 7.26 -20.64 -21.15
CA ILE A 253 7.20 -21.87 -21.94
C ILE A 253 6.42 -22.94 -21.17
N PRO A 254 5.53 -23.69 -21.85
CA PRO A 254 4.88 -24.83 -21.23
C PRO A 254 5.91 -25.94 -21.02
N VAL A 255 6.05 -26.40 -19.78
CA VAL A 255 6.87 -27.52 -19.38
C VAL A 255 5.93 -28.65 -18.99
N LYS A 256 6.13 -29.83 -19.59
CA LYS A 256 5.36 -31.02 -19.26
C LYS A 256 5.67 -31.42 -17.81
N ASN A 257 4.66 -31.34 -16.94
CA ASN A 257 4.75 -31.87 -15.59
C ASN A 257 4.73 -33.39 -15.67
N GLY A 258 5.56 -34.06 -14.86
CA GLY A 258 5.56 -35.53 -14.74
C GLY A 258 4.27 -36.10 -14.13
N GLN A 259 3.38 -35.23 -13.65
CA GLN A 259 2.07 -35.60 -13.10
C GLN A 259 1.01 -35.64 -14.20
N ARG A 260 0.20 -36.71 -14.21
CA ARG A 260 -0.94 -36.86 -15.11
C ARG A 260 -2.22 -36.39 -14.42
N GLY A 261 -3.04 -35.64 -15.14
CA GLY A 261 -4.34 -35.21 -14.62
C GLY A 261 -5.36 -36.36 -14.53
N PRO A 262 -6.57 -36.09 -14.00
CA PRO A 262 -7.63 -37.10 -13.81
C PRO A 262 -8.08 -37.84 -15.08
N SER A 263 -7.66 -37.40 -16.27
CA SER A 263 -8.01 -37.99 -17.57
C SER A 263 -6.76 -38.47 -18.35
N ASP A 264 -5.68 -38.81 -17.65
CA ASP A 264 -4.40 -39.26 -18.21
C ASP A 264 -3.70 -38.25 -19.16
N LYS A 265 -4.22 -37.01 -19.22
CA LYS A 265 -3.63 -35.92 -19.97
C LYS A 265 -2.41 -35.36 -19.21
N PRO A 266 -1.29 -35.08 -19.90
CA PRO A 266 -0.15 -34.43 -19.26
C PRO A 266 -0.56 -33.04 -18.76
N LEU A 267 -0.26 -32.76 -17.50
CA LEU A 267 -0.35 -31.40 -16.97
C LEU A 267 0.85 -30.61 -17.49
N TYR A 268 0.64 -29.37 -17.88
CA TYR A 268 1.73 -28.45 -18.23
C TYR A 268 1.79 -27.37 -17.16
N SER A 269 2.98 -27.09 -16.60
CA SER A 269 3.25 -25.85 -15.88
C SER A 269 3.87 -24.86 -16.83
N GLU A 270 3.70 -23.57 -16.57
CA GLU A 270 4.46 -22.57 -17.31
C GLU A 270 5.73 -22.24 -16.54
N ARG A 271 6.88 -22.27 -17.22
CA ARG A 271 8.15 -21.84 -16.63
C ARG A 271 8.64 -20.57 -17.31
N ARG A 272 9.04 -19.60 -16.48
CA ARG A 272 9.69 -18.37 -16.93
C ARG A 272 11.08 -18.71 -17.49
N PHE A 273 11.39 -18.22 -18.69
CA PHE A 273 12.69 -18.37 -19.35
C PHE A 273 13.41 -17.02 -19.42
N ASN A 274 14.73 -16.99 -19.24
CA ASN A 274 15.52 -15.75 -19.16
C ASN A 274 15.74 -15.13 -20.55
N GLN A 275 14.64 -14.82 -21.23
CA GLN A 275 14.57 -14.16 -22.53
C GLN A 275 13.45 -13.13 -22.48
N LEU A 276 13.78 -11.87 -22.75
CA LEU A 276 12.79 -10.80 -22.85
C LEU A 276 11.98 -10.98 -24.13
N VAL A 277 10.67 -10.75 -24.07
CA VAL A 277 9.80 -10.87 -25.26
C VAL A 277 9.80 -9.61 -26.13
N TRP A 278 10.42 -8.53 -25.66
CA TRP A 278 10.49 -7.24 -26.36
C TRP A 278 11.22 -7.30 -27.70
N GLU A 279 12.17 -8.24 -27.86
CA GLU A 279 12.85 -8.50 -29.15
C GLU A 279 11.87 -8.87 -30.26
N LYS A 280 10.70 -9.42 -29.89
CA LYS A 280 9.63 -9.82 -30.82
C LYS A 280 8.50 -8.80 -30.92
N GLY A 281 8.64 -7.64 -30.28
CA GLY A 281 7.60 -6.61 -30.22
C GLY A 281 6.43 -6.93 -29.28
N GLU A 282 6.52 -8.01 -28.50
CA GLU A 282 5.55 -8.30 -27.45
C GLU A 282 5.85 -7.44 -26.21
N LEU A 283 4.83 -7.07 -25.42
CA LEU A 283 5.04 -6.26 -24.22
C LEU A 283 5.41 -7.12 -22.99
N GLY A 284 4.96 -8.37 -22.96
CA GLY A 284 5.05 -9.27 -21.81
C GLY A 284 3.71 -9.94 -21.51
N LYS A 285 3.71 -10.83 -20.52
CA LYS A 285 2.52 -11.51 -20.04
C LYS A 285 1.93 -10.78 -18.84
N ILE A 286 0.64 -10.46 -18.87
CA ILE A 286 -0.04 -9.93 -17.68
C ILE A 286 -0.14 -11.07 -16.65
N THR A 287 0.48 -10.91 -15.48
CA THR A 287 0.40 -11.87 -14.38
C THR A 287 -0.70 -11.53 -13.39
N SER A 288 -1.04 -10.25 -13.28
CA SER A 288 -2.18 -9.79 -12.49
C SER A 288 -2.75 -8.51 -13.07
N ALA A 289 -4.06 -8.32 -12.97
CA ALA A 289 -4.71 -7.05 -13.27
C ALA A 289 -5.88 -6.78 -12.33
N GLN A 290 -6.11 -5.53 -11.99
CA GLN A 290 -7.27 -5.07 -11.25
C GLN A 290 -7.92 -3.94 -12.02
N LEU A 291 -9.24 -3.96 -12.07
CA LEU A 291 -10.06 -2.88 -12.59
C LEU A 291 -11.19 -2.62 -11.60
N SER A 292 -11.32 -1.39 -11.12
CA SER A 292 -12.35 -1.02 -10.15
C SER A 292 -13.05 0.26 -10.56
N PHE A 293 -14.38 0.26 -10.49
CA PHE A 293 -15.24 1.39 -10.77
C PHE A 293 -15.97 1.75 -9.49
N ASN A 294 -15.87 3.02 -9.08
CA ASN A 294 -16.57 3.52 -7.91
C ASN A 294 -17.41 4.72 -8.33
N THR A 295 -18.69 4.70 -7.96
CA THR A 295 -19.61 5.84 -8.14
C THR A 295 -20.32 6.11 -6.83
N SER A 296 -20.48 7.40 -6.53
CA SER A 296 -21.32 7.87 -5.42
C SER A 296 -22.40 8.77 -5.99
N LEU A 297 -23.66 8.36 -5.83
CA LEU A 297 -24.84 9.00 -6.35
C LEU A 297 -25.57 9.71 -5.20
N ASN A 298 -25.52 11.05 -5.21
CA ASN A 298 -26.24 11.90 -4.26
C ASN A 298 -26.87 13.08 -5.03
N PRO A 299 -28.18 13.07 -5.32
CA PRO A 299 -28.81 14.05 -6.21
C PRO A 299 -28.80 15.48 -5.67
N LYS A 300 -29.13 15.68 -4.38
CA LYS A 300 -29.24 17.03 -3.80
C LYS A 300 -27.88 17.69 -3.59
N LYS A 301 -26.82 16.93 -3.27
CA LYS A 301 -25.45 17.45 -3.27
C LYS A 301 -25.03 17.87 -4.68
N ARG A 302 -25.46 17.13 -5.71
CA ARG A 302 -25.13 17.41 -7.12
C ARG A 302 -25.87 18.61 -7.71
N GLU A 303 -27.15 18.79 -7.42
CA GLU A 303 -27.90 19.98 -7.87
C GLU A 303 -27.30 21.26 -7.26
N LYS A 304 -27.05 21.28 -5.94
CA LYS A 304 -26.38 22.41 -5.29
C LYS A 304 -24.93 22.61 -5.76
N GLU A 305 -24.14 21.55 -5.98
CA GLU A 305 -22.79 21.69 -6.56
C GLU A 305 -22.82 22.30 -7.97
N ASN A 306 -23.78 21.92 -8.80
CA ASN A 306 -23.95 22.49 -10.14
C ASN A 306 -24.41 23.94 -10.05
N GLU A 307 -25.35 24.28 -9.17
CA GLU A 307 -25.78 25.67 -8.95
C GLU A 307 -24.65 26.56 -8.40
N ILE A 308 -23.86 26.06 -7.45
CA ILE A 308 -22.69 26.77 -6.91
C ILE A 308 -21.63 26.93 -8.01
N ARG A 309 -21.37 25.88 -8.81
CA ARG A 309 -20.47 25.96 -9.97
C ARG A 309 -20.95 26.98 -11.00
N ASP A 310 -22.24 27.04 -11.29
CA ASP A 310 -22.82 27.99 -12.23
C ASP A 310 -22.74 29.43 -11.71
N LYS A 311 -22.98 29.65 -10.41
CA LYS A 311 -22.85 30.97 -9.76
C LYS A 311 -21.38 31.43 -9.67
N VAL A 312 -20.45 30.52 -9.36
CA VAL A 312 -19.01 30.81 -9.27
C VAL A 312 -18.39 31.01 -10.65
N SER A 313 -18.82 30.27 -11.67
CA SER A 313 -18.34 30.45 -13.04
C SER A 313 -18.71 31.83 -13.60
N LYS A 314 -19.93 32.29 -13.33
CA LYS A 314 -20.48 33.60 -13.74
C LYS A 314 -20.06 34.79 -12.87
N SER A 315 -19.30 34.58 -11.80
CA SER A 315 -18.81 35.68 -10.95
C SER A 315 -17.57 36.36 -11.55
N ASN A 316 -17.33 37.63 -11.22
CA ASN A 316 -16.12 38.37 -11.62
C ASN A 316 -14.91 38.09 -10.72
N ALA A 317 -14.91 37.00 -9.95
CA ALA A 317 -13.82 36.65 -9.04
C ALA A 317 -12.57 36.16 -9.81
N SER A 318 -11.39 36.33 -9.21
CA SER A 318 -10.13 35.81 -9.74
C SER A 318 -10.19 34.28 -9.89
N GLU A 319 -9.48 33.71 -10.89
CA GLU A 319 -9.45 32.26 -11.13
C GLU A 319 -8.96 31.48 -9.89
N GLN A 320 -8.11 32.07 -9.06
CA GLN A 320 -7.64 31.48 -7.81
C GLN A 320 -8.74 31.40 -6.74
N ASP A 321 -9.57 32.43 -6.63
CA ASP A 321 -10.69 32.47 -5.67
C ASP A 321 -11.81 31.53 -6.10
N LYS A 322 -12.12 31.49 -7.40
CA LYS A 322 -13.06 30.52 -7.96
C LYS A 322 -12.62 29.09 -7.66
N ALA A 323 -11.32 28.80 -7.79
CA ALA A 323 -10.76 27.48 -7.50
C ALA A 323 -10.80 27.12 -6.00
N ALA A 324 -10.64 28.09 -5.10
CA ALA A 324 -10.75 27.89 -3.66
C ALA A 324 -12.22 27.63 -3.22
N ILE A 325 -13.18 28.39 -3.76
CA ILE A 325 -14.61 28.23 -3.48
C ILE A 325 -15.12 26.86 -3.95
N LEU A 326 -14.64 26.39 -5.11
CA LEU A 326 -14.98 25.07 -5.65
C LEU A 326 -14.40 23.89 -4.85
N LYS A 327 -13.37 24.13 -4.03
CA LYS A 327 -12.71 23.11 -3.20
C LYS A 327 -13.35 22.90 -1.83
N SER A 328 -14.17 23.84 -1.36
CA SER A 328 -14.85 23.75 -0.06
C SER A 328 -16.37 23.93 -0.15
N PRO A 329 -17.13 23.07 -0.88
CA PRO A 329 -18.59 23.13 -0.88
C PRO A 329 -19.24 22.71 0.45
N ASP A 330 -18.46 22.14 1.37
CA ASP A 330 -18.96 21.47 2.58
C ASP A 330 -19.26 22.41 3.76
N LEU A 331 -19.10 23.73 3.61
CA LEU A 331 -19.42 24.72 4.65
C LEU A 331 -20.94 24.91 4.90
N TYR A 332 -21.79 24.16 4.19
CA TYR A 332 -23.24 24.12 4.39
C TYR A 332 -23.70 22.66 4.46
N ILE A 333 -23.79 22.12 5.68
CA ILE A 333 -24.40 20.81 5.94
C ILE A 333 -25.91 21.02 6.04
N ASP A 334 -26.65 20.52 5.07
CA ASP A 334 -28.13 20.53 5.05
C ASP A 334 -28.62 19.07 5.16
N PHE A 335 -29.43 18.81 6.18
CA PHE A 335 -29.91 17.48 6.58
C PHE A 335 -31.00 16.89 5.68
N THR A 336 -31.29 17.51 4.53
CA THR A 336 -32.37 17.10 3.62
C THR A 336 -31.96 16.10 2.52
N ILE A 337 -30.82 15.43 2.62
CA ILE A 337 -30.38 14.43 1.62
C ILE A 337 -31.39 13.27 1.57
N PRO A 338 -32.11 13.07 0.44
CA PRO A 338 -33.17 12.08 0.34
C PRO A 338 -32.58 10.67 0.23
N TRP A 339 -31.43 10.53 -0.45
CA TRP A 339 -30.69 9.28 -0.52
C TRP A 339 -29.24 9.49 -0.95
N ASN A 340 -28.39 8.53 -0.61
CA ASN A 340 -27.04 8.36 -1.12
C ASN A 340 -26.84 6.89 -1.51
N LEU A 341 -26.23 6.64 -2.67
CA LEU A 341 -25.91 5.30 -3.14
C LEU A 341 -24.46 5.26 -3.63
N ASN A 342 -23.65 4.44 -2.98
CA ASN A 342 -22.31 4.09 -3.40
C ASN A 342 -22.35 2.74 -4.08
N ILE A 343 -21.77 2.65 -5.28
CA ILE A 343 -21.63 1.41 -6.03
C ILE A 343 -20.15 1.24 -6.35
N GLY A 344 -19.60 0.11 -5.94
CA GLY A 344 -18.25 -0.34 -6.27
C GLY A 344 -18.33 -1.59 -7.13
N TYR A 345 -17.72 -1.58 -8.30
CA TYR A 345 -17.50 -2.80 -9.08
C TYR A 345 -16.00 -3.07 -9.13
N SER A 346 -15.58 -4.31 -8.95
CA SER A 346 -14.18 -4.70 -9.00
C SER A 346 -14.00 -5.97 -9.82
N THR A 347 -12.94 -6.02 -10.61
CA THR A 347 -12.51 -7.21 -11.37
C THR A 347 -11.03 -7.42 -11.14
N THR A 348 -10.68 -8.59 -10.61
CA THR A 348 -9.31 -9.04 -10.39
C THR A 348 -9.00 -10.19 -11.34
N PHE A 349 -7.87 -10.12 -12.01
CA PHE A 349 -7.30 -11.21 -12.78
C PHE A 349 -5.96 -11.60 -12.15
N THR A 350 -5.74 -12.90 -11.96
CA THR A 350 -4.46 -13.45 -11.48
C THR A 350 -4.10 -14.69 -12.28
N ALA A 351 -2.88 -14.73 -12.80
CA ALA A 351 -2.32 -15.87 -13.50
C ALA A 351 -1.10 -16.40 -12.73
N ASN A 352 -1.29 -17.54 -12.07
CA ASN A 352 -0.21 -18.26 -11.39
C ASN A 352 0.35 -19.34 -12.33
N PRO A 353 1.67 -19.59 -12.34
CA PRO A 353 2.31 -20.55 -13.27
C PRO A 353 1.78 -21.98 -13.23
N ASP A 354 1.30 -22.40 -12.07
CA ASP A 354 0.86 -23.78 -11.80
C ASP A 354 -0.66 -23.93 -11.71
N GLN A 355 -1.41 -22.86 -11.99
CA GLN A 355 -2.87 -22.83 -11.86
C GLN A 355 -3.51 -22.19 -13.08
N LYS A 356 -4.76 -22.59 -13.36
CA LYS A 356 -5.55 -21.88 -14.36
C LYS A 356 -5.71 -20.42 -13.92
N PRO A 357 -5.59 -19.44 -14.84
CA PRO A 357 -5.85 -18.05 -14.51
C PRO A 357 -7.24 -17.88 -13.87
N GLN A 358 -7.30 -17.10 -12.80
CA GLN A 358 -8.51 -16.84 -12.04
C GLN A 358 -8.99 -15.42 -12.32
N ILE A 359 -10.28 -15.27 -12.54
CA ILE A 359 -10.94 -13.96 -12.67
C ILE A 359 -11.99 -13.88 -11.57
N SER A 360 -11.81 -12.90 -10.69
CA SER A 360 -12.78 -12.56 -9.66
C SER A 360 -13.48 -11.26 -10.01
N LYS A 361 -14.80 -11.22 -9.88
CA LYS A 361 -15.64 -10.04 -10.08
C LYS A 361 -16.53 -9.88 -8.86
N SER A 362 -16.65 -8.66 -8.37
CA SER A 362 -17.55 -8.33 -7.29
C SER A 362 -18.24 -7.00 -7.52
N LEU A 363 -19.49 -6.91 -7.10
CA LEU A 363 -20.26 -5.69 -7.03
C LEU A 363 -20.59 -5.44 -5.57
N THR A 364 -20.27 -4.26 -5.05
CA THR A 364 -20.70 -3.81 -3.73
C THR A 364 -21.58 -2.60 -3.90
N PHE A 365 -22.62 -2.51 -3.09
CA PHE A 365 -23.52 -1.37 -3.09
C PHE A 365 -23.98 -1.09 -1.67
N ALA A 366 -23.82 0.15 -1.27
CA ALA A 366 -24.19 0.60 0.06
C ALA A 366 -24.76 2.00 -0.02
N GLY A 367 -25.77 2.27 0.79
CA GLY A 367 -26.46 3.54 0.72
C GLY A 367 -27.36 3.78 1.91
N ASP A 368 -27.91 4.98 1.90
CA ASP A 368 -28.93 5.38 2.84
C ASP A 368 -30.05 6.12 2.13
N LEU A 369 -31.28 5.92 2.60
CA LEU A 369 -32.51 6.50 2.07
C LEU A 369 -33.32 7.06 3.25
N SER A 370 -33.57 8.35 3.22
CA SER A 370 -34.44 9.04 4.18
C SER A 370 -35.88 8.92 3.67
N LEU A 371 -36.67 8.03 4.27
CA LEU A 371 -38.08 7.81 3.87
C LEU A 371 -38.97 8.97 4.30
N SER A 372 -38.66 9.59 5.44
CA SER A 372 -39.25 10.85 5.92
C SER A 372 -38.27 11.55 6.88
N GLU A 373 -38.62 12.72 7.43
CA GLU A 373 -37.76 13.47 8.37
C GLU A 373 -37.26 12.66 9.57
N LYS A 374 -38.01 11.61 9.95
CA LYS A 374 -37.74 10.78 11.13
C LYS A 374 -37.39 9.34 10.79
N TRP A 375 -37.35 8.95 9.51
CA TRP A 375 -37.09 7.58 9.11
C TRP A 375 -35.90 7.50 8.16
N LYS A 376 -34.93 6.65 8.51
CA LYS A 376 -33.74 6.42 7.71
C LYS A 376 -33.47 4.93 7.56
N VAL A 377 -33.40 4.48 6.32
CA VAL A 377 -32.94 3.14 5.95
C VAL A 377 -31.49 3.25 5.53
N THR A 378 -30.64 2.37 6.03
CA THR A 378 -29.28 2.16 5.52
C THR A 378 -29.16 0.72 5.05
N PHE A 379 -28.53 0.49 3.91
CA PHE A 379 -28.27 -0.87 3.44
C PHE A 379 -26.81 -1.00 3.00
N ASN A 380 -26.27 -2.19 3.18
CA ASN A 380 -25.00 -2.60 2.63
C ASN A 380 -25.15 -4.03 2.11
N SER A 381 -24.77 -4.25 0.86
CA SER A 381 -24.81 -5.55 0.23
C SER A 381 -23.72 -5.63 -0.85
N GLY A 382 -23.55 -6.83 -1.37
CA GLY A 382 -22.68 -7.09 -2.49
C GLY A 382 -23.05 -8.39 -3.18
N TYR A 383 -22.45 -8.64 -4.33
CA TYR A 383 -22.67 -9.80 -5.17
C TYR A 383 -21.31 -10.33 -5.63
N ASP A 384 -21.05 -11.60 -5.35
CA ASP A 384 -19.88 -12.34 -5.83
C ASP A 384 -20.30 -13.14 -7.07
N PHE A 385 -19.74 -12.78 -8.23
CA PHE A 385 -20.11 -13.40 -9.50
C PHE A 385 -19.50 -14.79 -9.70
N GLN A 386 -18.55 -15.22 -8.86
CA GLN A 386 -17.97 -16.56 -8.93
C GLN A 386 -18.80 -17.55 -8.13
N GLN A 387 -19.37 -17.10 -7.02
CA GLN A 387 -20.31 -17.88 -6.21
C GLN A 387 -21.75 -17.76 -6.70
N ASP A 388 -22.01 -16.84 -7.62
CA ASP A 388 -23.34 -16.47 -8.13
C ASP A 388 -24.32 -16.17 -7.00
N ASN A 389 -23.85 -15.44 -5.98
CA ASN A 389 -24.60 -15.21 -4.76
C ASN A 389 -24.33 -13.82 -4.16
N PHE A 390 -25.29 -13.32 -3.38
CA PHE A 390 -25.11 -12.11 -2.59
C PHE A 390 -24.16 -12.38 -1.42
N THR A 391 -23.28 -11.41 -1.16
CA THR A 391 -22.51 -11.35 0.08
C THR A 391 -23.40 -10.93 1.24
N ASN A 392 -22.85 -10.88 2.46
CA ASN A 392 -23.58 -10.48 3.64
C ASN A 392 -24.33 -9.16 3.40
N THR A 393 -25.66 -9.21 3.52
CA THR A 393 -26.54 -8.06 3.30
C THR A 393 -27.06 -7.60 4.65
N GLN A 394 -26.87 -6.32 4.96
CA GLN A 394 -27.37 -5.72 6.18
C GLN A 394 -28.27 -4.54 5.84
N ILE A 395 -29.46 -4.55 6.42
CA ILE A 395 -30.45 -3.49 6.31
C ILE A 395 -30.69 -2.96 7.71
N SER A 396 -30.47 -1.67 7.93
CA SER A 396 -30.79 -1.01 9.19
C SER A 396 -31.87 0.04 8.98
N LEU A 397 -32.93 -0.06 9.78
CA LEU A 397 -34.04 0.88 9.80
C LEU A 397 -33.96 1.67 11.11
N ASN A 398 -33.83 2.99 11.01
CA ASN A 398 -33.74 3.89 12.14
C ASN A 398 -34.94 4.83 12.14
N ARG A 399 -35.56 5.01 13.31
CA ARG A 399 -36.65 5.96 13.54
C ARG A 399 -36.36 6.90 14.69
N ASP A 400 -36.52 8.19 14.41
CA ASP A 400 -36.52 9.24 15.40
C ASP A 400 -37.93 9.41 16.02
N LEU A 401 -38.03 9.33 17.34
CA LEU A 401 -39.26 9.54 18.10
C LEU A 401 -39.17 10.75 19.06
N HIS A 402 -38.35 11.75 18.71
CA HIS A 402 -38.06 12.94 19.50
C HIS A 402 -37.23 12.68 20.77
N CYS A 403 -37.79 12.03 21.79
CA CYS A 403 -37.07 11.70 23.03
C CYS A 403 -36.55 10.26 23.02
N TRP A 404 -36.98 9.46 22.06
CA TRP A 404 -36.63 8.06 21.91
C TRP A 404 -36.02 7.83 20.52
N SER A 405 -35.19 6.81 20.41
CA SER A 405 -34.63 6.34 19.15
C SER A 405 -34.92 4.85 19.02
N MET A 406 -35.43 4.44 17.87
CA MET A 406 -35.59 3.03 17.50
C MET A 406 -34.58 2.69 16.41
N SER A 407 -33.94 1.53 16.52
CA SER A 407 -33.10 0.96 15.47
C SER A 407 -33.38 -0.53 15.33
N LEU A 408 -33.57 -0.97 14.08
CA LEU A 408 -33.61 -2.37 13.69
C LEU A 408 -32.43 -2.62 12.77
N SER A 409 -31.58 -3.59 13.09
CA SER A 409 -30.53 -4.10 12.19
C SER A 409 -30.89 -5.52 11.78
N TRP A 410 -30.97 -5.78 10.48
CA TRP A 410 -31.47 -7.03 9.93
C TRP A 410 -30.54 -7.58 8.84
N VAL A 411 -30.18 -8.86 8.97
CA VAL A 411 -29.51 -9.67 7.94
C VAL A 411 -30.54 -10.65 7.38
N PRO A 412 -31.15 -10.36 6.21
CA PRO A 412 -32.33 -11.09 5.72
C PRO A 412 -32.04 -12.49 5.17
N PHE A 413 -30.82 -12.74 4.69
CA PHE A 413 -30.44 -14.00 4.05
C PHE A 413 -28.94 -14.24 4.22
N GLY A 414 -28.48 -15.45 3.86
CA GLY A 414 -27.10 -15.90 4.04
C GLY A 414 -26.93 -16.81 5.26
N ASN A 415 -25.67 -17.14 5.58
CA ASN A 415 -25.36 -18.14 6.62
C ASN A 415 -25.58 -17.64 8.05
N PHE A 416 -25.64 -16.31 8.25
CA PHE A 416 -25.75 -15.67 9.58
C PHE A 416 -26.95 -14.72 9.64
N GLN A 417 -28.12 -15.23 9.27
CA GLN A 417 -29.39 -14.50 9.40
C GLN A 417 -29.59 -14.09 10.85
N SER A 418 -29.89 -12.81 11.05
CA SER A 418 -30.08 -12.24 12.38
C SER A 418 -30.88 -10.96 12.31
N TYR A 419 -31.54 -10.61 13.39
CA TYR A 419 -32.10 -9.28 13.57
C TYR A 419 -31.84 -8.82 15.00
N ASN A 420 -31.62 -7.53 15.16
CA ASN A 420 -31.50 -6.87 16.45
C ASN A 420 -32.37 -5.62 16.43
N PHE A 421 -33.31 -5.56 17.36
CA PHE A 421 -34.16 -4.40 17.57
C PHE A 421 -33.79 -3.75 18.91
N SER A 422 -33.53 -2.44 18.88
CA SER A 422 -33.26 -1.66 20.08
C SER A 422 -34.11 -0.40 20.09
N ILE A 423 -34.57 -0.04 21.27
CA ILE A 423 -35.25 1.23 21.54
C ILE A 423 -34.66 1.84 22.80
N GLY A 424 -34.25 3.10 22.74
CA GLY A 424 -33.61 3.78 23.86
C GLY A 424 -33.93 5.27 23.90
N VAL A 425 -33.92 5.84 25.11
CA VAL A 425 -34.08 7.28 25.32
C VAL A 425 -32.83 7.99 24.77
N LYS A 426 -33.04 9.04 23.98
CA LYS A 426 -31.95 9.90 23.54
C LYS A 426 -31.46 10.68 24.76
N SER A 427 -30.24 10.44 25.20
CA SER A 427 -29.67 11.16 26.35
C SER A 427 -29.77 12.68 26.13
N SER A 428 -30.47 13.37 27.03
CA SER A 428 -30.69 14.82 27.02
C SER A 428 -29.44 15.63 27.41
N LEU A 429 -28.37 14.96 27.84
CA LEU A 429 -27.14 15.57 28.36
C LEU A 429 -26.25 16.27 27.32
N LEU A 430 -26.58 16.24 26.02
CA LEU A 430 -25.79 16.89 24.96
C LEU A 430 -26.57 17.93 24.13
N SER A 431 -27.77 18.35 24.55
CA SER A 431 -28.48 19.45 23.86
C SER A 431 -27.86 20.83 24.12
N ASP A 432 -26.92 20.94 25.07
CA ASP A 432 -26.31 22.21 25.46
C ASP A 432 -24.92 22.46 24.85
N LEU A 433 -24.54 21.72 23.79
CA LEU A 433 -23.42 22.15 22.95
C LEU A 433 -23.91 23.21 21.95
N LYS A 434 -24.17 24.38 22.53
CA LYS A 434 -24.27 25.67 21.87
C LYS A 434 -23.13 25.81 20.86
N ILE A 435 -23.49 26.07 19.61
CA ILE A 435 -22.54 26.52 18.58
C ILE A 435 -22.06 27.91 19.01
N ASP A 436 -20.88 27.97 19.63
CA ASP A 436 -20.15 29.23 19.78
C ASP A 436 -19.50 29.57 18.44
N ARG A 437 -20.13 30.51 17.71
CA ARG A 437 -19.51 31.19 16.58
C ARG A 437 -18.42 32.12 17.11
N THR A 438 -17.17 31.72 17.00
CA THR A 438 -16.05 32.66 17.02
C THR A 438 -15.77 33.13 15.59
N ARG A 439 -16.02 34.41 15.32
CA ARG A 439 -15.44 35.11 14.16
C ARG A 439 -13.93 35.19 14.40
N PRO A 440 -13.06 34.76 13.48
CA PRO A 440 -11.66 35.15 13.53
C PRO A 440 -11.57 36.68 13.39
N PRO A 441 -10.74 37.37 14.18
CA PRO A 441 -10.49 38.79 13.97
C PRO A 441 -9.82 39.00 12.61
N TYR A 442 -10.22 40.08 11.95
CA TYR A 442 -9.48 40.70 10.86
C TYR A 442 -8.07 41.01 11.37
N THR A 443 -7.05 40.32 10.87
CA THR A 443 -5.67 40.81 10.98
C THR A 443 -5.34 41.53 9.69
N GLY A 444 -5.55 42.85 9.74
CA GLY A 444 -4.95 43.78 8.80
C GLY A 444 -3.42 43.72 8.89
N PHE A 445 -2.81 43.89 7.73
CA PHE A 445 -1.39 44.10 7.51
C PHE A 445 -0.81 45.19 8.42
N TYR A 446 0.39 44.94 8.94
CA TYR A 446 1.60 45.72 8.65
C TYR A 446 2.81 44.78 8.64
#